data_AF-A0A3G1NER7-F1
#
_entry.id   AF-A0A3G1NER7-F1
#
_cell.length_a   1.000
_cell.length_b   1.000
_cell.length_c   1.000
_cell.angle_alpha   90.00
_cell.angle_beta   90.00
_cell.angle_gamma   90.00
#
_symmetry.space_group_name_H-M   'P 1'
#
loop_
_entity.id
_entity.type
_entity.pdbx_description
1 polymer ?
#
loop_
_entity_poly.entity_id
_entity_poly.type
_entity_poly.pdbx_seq_one_letter_code
_entity_poly.pdbx_strand_id
1 'polypeptide(L)'
;EKVKFENPVQCVGSVEIWLGRLLKEMQDTMRTILATMAISLNDPEFNFAEEFPTFCGQAGVVGVQLLWTKDSEYALRKCRTDKTIMKRTNNKFLVLLNFFIDLTVKDLTSLDRIRFETMVTIHVHQRDIFDDLCTQRVKSAADFEWQ
;
A
#
# COMPACT_ATOMS: atom_id res chain seq x y z
N GLU A 1 -1.49 -14.00 -11.83
CA GLU A 1 -0.20 -13.42 -11.37
C GLU A 1 0.81 -14.54 -11.15
N LYS A 2 2.12 -14.25 -11.23
CA LYS A 2 3.19 -15.20 -10.88
C LYS A 2 4.11 -14.54 -9.86
N VAL A 3 4.30 -15.19 -8.71
CA VAL A 3 5.24 -14.75 -7.67
C VAL A 3 6.30 -15.83 -7.52
N LYS A 4 7.57 -15.47 -7.70
CA LYS A 4 8.69 -16.40 -7.60
C LYS A 4 9.03 -16.60 -6.13
N PHE A 5 9.12 -17.86 -5.68
CA PHE A 5 9.65 -18.17 -4.36
C PHE A 5 11.12 -17.82 -4.26
N GLU A 6 11.54 -17.47 -3.05
CA GLU A 6 12.97 -17.27 -2.77
C GLU A 6 13.73 -18.58 -2.92
N ASN A 7 13.16 -19.66 -2.39
CA ASN A 7 13.76 -20.98 -2.41
C ASN A 7 12.84 -21.99 -3.13
N PRO A 8 13.41 -22.90 -3.94
CA PRO A 8 12.62 -23.96 -4.55
C PRO A 8 12.15 -24.98 -3.50
N VAL A 9 10.88 -25.36 -3.57
CA VAL A 9 10.28 -26.37 -2.68
C VAL A 9 10.26 -27.73 -3.38
N GLN A 10 10.89 -28.73 -2.75
CA GLN A 10 10.89 -30.10 -3.25
C GLN A 10 9.62 -30.84 -2.82
N CYS A 11 8.84 -31.33 -3.78
CA CYS A 11 7.61 -32.10 -3.55
C CYS A 11 7.92 -33.59 -3.29
N VAL A 12 8.63 -33.86 -2.20
CA VAL A 12 9.09 -35.22 -1.85
C VAL A 12 8.65 -35.62 -0.44
N GLY A 13 8.32 -36.91 -0.27
CA GLY A 13 7.80 -37.47 0.99
C GLY A 13 6.28 -37.33 1.13
N SER A 14 5.78 -37.50 2.36
CA SER A 14 4.34 -37.43 2.66
C SER A 14 3.74 -36.08 2.25
N VAL A 15 2.51 -36.12 1.73
CA VAL A 15 1.82 -34.94 1.17
C VAL A 15 1.73 -33.78 2.16
N GLU A 16 1.39 -34.07 3.41
CA GLU A 16 1.29 -33.08 4.48
C GLU A 16 2.63 -32.36 4.74
N ILE A 17 3.75 -33.06 4.59
CA ILE A 17 5.09 -32.50 4.84
C ILE A 17 5.45 -31.50 3.74
N TRP A 18 5.35 -31.89 2.47
CA TRP A 18 5.75 -30.98 1.39
C TRP A 18 4.74 -29.85 1.18
N LEU A 19 3.45 -30.05 1.46
CA LEU A 19 2.46 -28.97 1.50
C LEU A 19 2.75 -27.99 2.64
N GLY A 20 3.14 -28.48 3.82
CA GLY A 20 3.54 -27.63 4.93
C GLY A 20 4.76 -26.78 4.60
N ARG A 21 5.76 -27.36 3.93
CA ARG A 21 6.93 -26.62 3.42
C ARG A 21 6.55 -25.58 2.36
N LEU A 22 5.66 -25.94 1.44
CA LEU A 22 5.16 -25.02 0.43
C LEU A 22 4.44 -23.82 1.06
N LEU A 23 3.54 -24.06 2.01
CA LEU A 23 2.85 -22.98 2.74
C LEU A 23 3.84 -22.06 3.45
N LYS A 24 4.85 -22.64 4.11
CA LYS A 24 5.88 -21.88 4.80
C LYS A 24 6.68 -21.00 3.84
N GLU A 25 7.10 -21.55 2.70
CA GLU A 25 7.83 -20.81 1.67
C GLU A 25 6.98 -19.67 1.07
N MET A 26 5.68 -19.90 0.83
CA MET A 26 4.76 -18.86 0.39
C MET A 26 4.68 -17.70 1.40
N GLN A 27 4.57 -18.01 2.70
CA GLN A 27 4.52 -17.02 3.76
C GLN A 27 5.83 -16.23 3.87
N ASP A 28 6.98 -16.92 3.80
CA ASP A 28 8.29 -16.29 3.92
C ASP A 28 8.60 -15.41 2.70
N THR A 29 8.32 -15.89 1.48
CA THR A 29 8.43 -15.10 0.24
C THR A 29 7.58 -13.83 0.34
N MET A 30 6.31 -13.94 0.75
CA MET A 30 5.45 -12.77 0.91
C MET A 30 5.96 -11.81 1.99
N ARG A 31 6.47 -12.33 3.10
CA ARG A 31 7.05 -11.51 4.17
C ARG A 31 8.23 -10.68 3.67
N THR A 32 9.12 -11.27 2.89
CA THR A 32 10.26 -10.54 2.32
C THR A 32 9.82 -9.50 1.30
N ILE A 33 8.91 -9.83 0.38
CA ILE A 33 8.38 -8.87 -0.59
C ILE A 33 7.75 -7.67 0.12
N LEU A 34 6.96 -7.92 1.18
CA LEU A 34 6.34 -6.87 1.98
C LEU A 34 7.37 -6.04 2.77
N ALA A 35 8.41 -6.68 3.29
CA ALA A 35 9.51 -5.98 3.95
C ALA A 35 10.28 -5.09 2.96
N THR A 36 10.55 -5.56 1.75
CA THR A 36 11.14 -4.76 0.68
C THR A 36 10.27 -3.55 0.33
N MET A 37 8.96 -3.75 0.14
CA MET A 37 8.03 -2.65 -0.09
C MET A 37 8.08 -1.60 1.04
N ALA A 38 8.06 -2.05 2.30
CA ALA A 38 8.14 -1.16 3.46
C ALA A 38 9.47 -0.39 3.53
N ILE A 39 10.59 -1.01 3.14
CA ILE A 39 11.89 -0.36 3.03
C ILE A 39 11.86 0.70 1.92
N SER A 40 11.39 0.33 0.72
CA SER A 40 11.28 1.24 -0.43
C SER A 40 10.43 2.47 -0.10
N LEU A 41 9.33 2.32 0.63
CA LEU A 41 8.49 3.45 1.06
C LEU A 41 9.18 4.46 1.99
N ASN A 42 10.34 4.12 2.56
CA ASN A 42 11.15 5.03 3.36
C ASN A 42 12.30 5.66 2.57
N ASP A 43 12.52 5.24 1.33
CA ASP A 43 13.48 5.83 0.41
C ASP A 43 12.85 7.09 -0.25
N PRO A 44 13.47 8.28 -0.11
CA PRO A 44 12.99 9.49 -0.76
C PRO A 44 12.97 9.43 -2.30
N GLU A 45 13.78 8.56 -2.90
CA GLU A 45 13.84 8.39 -4.36
C GLU A 45 12.73 7.48 -4.89
N PHE A 46 12.08 6.71 -4.02
CA PHE A 46 11.05 5.76 -4.41
C PHE A 46 9.72 6.45 -4.74
N ASN A 47 9.28 6.31 -5.99
CA ASN A 47 7.98 6.77 -6.44
C ASN A 47 6.97 5.63 -6.41
N PHE A 48 6.20 5.56 -5.32
CA PHE A 48 5.20 4.50 -5.14
C PHE A 48 4.28 4.34 -6.36
N ALA A 49 3.79 5.43 -6.96
CA ALA A 49 2.83 5.38 -8.06
C ALA A 49 3.40 4.71 -9.33
N GLU A 50 4.69 4.89 -9.57
CA GLU A 50 5.38 4.36 -10.75
C GLU A 50 5.97 2.96 -10.50
N GLU A 51 6.38 2.68 -9.27
CA GLU A 51 7.17 1.51 -8.94
C GLU A 51 6.36 0.36 -8.32
N PHE A 52 5.21 0.62 -7.70
CA PHE A 52 4.35 -0.45 -7.18
C PHE A 52 3.96 -1.53 -8.21
N PRO A 53 3.82 -1.25 -9.53
CA PRO A 53 3.49 -2.29 -10.51
C PRO A 53 4.57 -3.37 -10.63
N THR A 54 5.81 -3.09 -10.19
CA THR A 54 6.93 -4.06 -10.17
C THR A 54 6.80 -5.09 -9.04
N PHE A 55 6.01 -4.79 -8.01
CA PHE A 55 5.70 -5.71 -6.91
C PHE A 55 4.47 -6.55 -7.23
N CYS A 56 4.24 -7.63 -6.49
CA CYS A 56 2.99 -8.37 -6.62
C CYS A 56 1.79 -7.52 -6.16
N GLY A 57 0.59 -7.81 -6.66
CA GLY A 57 -0.62 -7.03 -6.39
C GLY A 57 -0.89 -6.82 -4.91
N GLN A 58 -0.74 -7.87 -4.10
CA GLN A 58 -0.91 -7.79 -2.63
C GLN A 58 0.13 -6.89 -1.96
N ALA A 59 1.36 -6.88 -2.45
CA ALA A 59 2.39 -5.97 -1.94
C ALA A 59 2.10 -4.52 -2.31
N GLY A 60 1.53 -4.25 -3.49
CA GLY A 60 0.98 -2.93 -3.83
C GLY A 60 -0.14 -2.50 -2.88
N VAL A 61 -1.08 -3.38 -2.57
CA VAL A 61 -2.19 -3.11 -1.64
C VAL A 61 -1.67 -2.76 -0.24
N VAL A 62 -0.75 -3.57 0.31
CA VAL A 62 -0.15 -3.28 1.61
C VAL A 62 0.69 -2.01 1.54
N GLY A 63 1.41 -1.77 0.45
CA GLY A 63 2.23 -0.57 0.26
C GLY A 63 1.42 0.72 0.35
N VAL A 64 0.26 0.79 -0.32
CA VAL A 64 -0.60 1.99 -0.26
C VAL A 64 -1.20 2.18 1.14
N GLN A 65 -1.50 1.09 1.86
CA GLN A 65 -1.95 1.17 3.26
C GLN A 65 -0.85 1.70 4.18
N LEU A 66 0.38 1.19 4.06
CA LEU A 66 1.51 1.67 4.83
C LEU A 66 1.82 3.15 4.55
N LEU A 67 1.82 3.55 3.27
CA LEU A 67 2.04 4.94 2.86
C LEU A 67 0.97 5.85 3.47
N TRP A 68 -0.30 5.52 3.29
CA TRP A 68 -1.41 6.32 3.80
C TRP A 68 -1.39 6.43 5.32
N THR A 69 -1.19 5.33 6.04
CA THR A 69 -1.12 5.34 7.52
C THR A 69 0.04 6.19 8.01
N LYS A 70 1.25 6.00 7.44
CA LYS A 70 2.45 6.76 7.83
C LYS A 70 2.24 8.25 7.66
N ASP A 71 1.76 8.69 6.50
CA ASP A 71 1.59 10.10 6.18
C ASP A 71 0.43 10.73 6.95
N SER A 72 -0.64 9.98 7.19
CA SER A 72 -1.79 10.43 7.98
C SER A 72 -1.40 10.65 9.44
N GLU A 73 -0.76 9.67 10.07
CA GLU A 73 -0.29 9.80 11.46
C GLU A 73 0.76 10.90 11.61
N TYR A 74 1.64 11.05 10.63
CA TYR A 74 2.61 12.15 10.63
C TYR A 74 1.90 13.51 10.59
N ALA A 75 0.90 13.66 9.73
CA ALA A 75 0.10 14.88 9.65
C ALA A 75 -0.63 15.17 10.97
N LEU A 76 -1.28 14.18 11.56
CA LEU A 76 -1.96 14.29 12.86
C LEU A 76 -1.00 14.69 13.98
N ARG A 77 0.20 14.10 14.03
CA ARG A 77 1.24 14.46 15.01
C ARG A 77 1.76 15.89 14.84
N LYS A 78 1.78 16.43 13.62
CA LYS A 78 2.33 17.76 13.31
C LYS A 78 1.30 18.89 13.22
N CYS A 79 0.01 18.57 13.11
CA CYS A 79 -1.03 19.57 12.82
C CYS A 79 -1.18 20.67 13.88
N ARG A 80 -0.74 20.42 15.13
CA ARG A 80 -0.74 21.41 16.21
C ARG A 80 0.28 22.54 15.98
N THR A 81 1.40 22.22 15.33
CA THR A 81 2.48 23.18 15.04
C THR A 81 2.47 23.66 13.59
N ASP A 82 2.07 22.81 12.65
CA ASP A 82 1.92 23.15 11.23
C ASP A 82 0.43 23.12 10.87
N LYS A 83 -0.20 24.30 10.78
CA LYS A 83 -1.64 24.41 10.48
C LYS A 83 -2.02 23.98 9.07
N THR A 84 -1.03 23.78 8.18
CA THR A 84 -1.25 23.44 6.77
C THR A 84 -0.97 21.98 6.44
N ILE A 85 -0.34 21.22 7.35
CA ILE A 85 0.09 19.85 7.09
C ILE A 85 -1.06 18.93 6.68
N MET A 86 -2.22 19.02 7.35
CA MET A 86 -3.40 18.21 7.02
C MET A 86 -3.85 18.47 5.58
N LYS A 87 -4.02 19.74 5.20
CA LYS A 87 -4.40 20.12 3.83
C LYS A 87 -3.36 19.67 2.79
N ARG A 88 -2.07 19.82 3.09
CA ARG A 88 -0.98 19.41 2.20
C ARG A 88 -0.94 17.89 2.03
N THR A 89 -1.11 17.12 3.11
CA THR A 89 -1.17 15.65 3.06
C THR A 89 -2.41 15.17 2.30
N ASN A 90 -3.58 15.78 2.53
CA ASN A 90 -4.79 15.45 1.76
C ASN A 90 -4.59 15.71 0.26
N ASN A 91 -3.95 16.83 -0.10
CA ASN A 91 -3.60 17.11 -1.48
C ASN A 91 -2.60 16.10 -2.07
N LYS A 92 -1.65 15.59 -1.28
CA LYS A 92 -0.76 14.50 -1.73
C LYS A 92 -1.55 13.22 -2.03
N PHE A 93 -2.51 12.85 -1.20
CA PHE A 93 -3.39 11.70 -1.47
C PHE A 93 -4.26 11.93 -2.72
N LEU A 94 -4.78 13.13 -2.93
CA LEU A 94 -5.51 13.46 -4.15
C LEU A 94 -4.62 13.32 -5.41
N VAL A 95 -3.38 13.81 -5.35
CA VAL A 95 -2.42 13.67 -6.46
C VAL A 95 -2.14 12.20 -6.73
N LEU A 96 -1.85 11.39 -5.70
CA LEU A 96 -1.62 9.96 -5.84
C LEU A 96 -2.83 9.22 -6.42
N LEU A 97 -4.04 9.57 -6.00
CA LEU A 97 -5.27 9.01 -6.56
C LEU A 97 -5.39 9.31 -8.05
N ASN A 98 -5.16 10.56 -8.46
CA ASN A 98 -5.23 10.93 -9.87
C ASN A 98 -4.19 10.16 -10.70
N PHE A 99 -2.99 9.92 -10.16
CA PHE A 99 -2.01 9.04 -10.80
C PHE A 99 -2.56 7.61 -10.99
N PHE A 100 -3.21 7.01 -9.99
CA PHE A 100 -3.82 5.69 -10.17
C PHE A 100 -4.93 5.69 -11.22
N ILE A 101 -5.77 6.74 -11.26
CA ILE A 101 -6.80 6.90 -12.29
C ILE A 101 -6.15 6.95 -13.68
N ASP A 102 -5.08 7.73 -13.85
CA ASP A 102 -4.34 7.84 -15.11
C ASP A 102 -3.70 6.52 -15.56
N LEU A 103 -3.37 5.62 -14.62
CA LEU A 103 -2.92 4.27 -14.97
C LEU A 103 -4.03 3.41 -15.57
N THR A 104 -5.31 3.62 -15.19
CA THR A 104 -6.43 2.78 -15.64
C THR A 104 -6.84 3.00 -17.10
N VAL A 105 -6.47 4.15 -17.67
CA VAL A 105 -6.81 4.53 -19.06
C VAL A 105 -5.75 4.11 -20.08
N LYS A 106 -4.64 3.51 -19.62
CA LYS A 106 -3.60 2.97 -20.50
C LYS A 106 -4.06 1.68 -21.18
N ASP A 107 -3.29 1.23 -22.17
CA ASP A 107 -3.45 -0.14 -22.69
C ASP A 107 -2.89 -1.12 -21.65
N LEU A 108 -3.74 -2.01 -21.14
CA LEU A 108 -3.45 -2.82 -19.96
C LEU A 108 -3.76 -4.29 -20.20
N THR A 109 -2.94 -5.15 -19.60
CA THR A 109 -3.30 -6.56 -19.44
C THR A 109 -4.54 -6.69 -18.53
N SER A 110 -5.29 -7.79 -18.65
CA SER A 110 -6.43 -8.06 -17.75
C SER A 110 -6.02 -8.02 -16.28
N LEU A 111 -4.80 -8.45 -15.95
CA LEU A 111 -4.31 -8.44 -14.58
C LEU A 111 -3.98 -7.03 -14.10
N ASP A 112 -3.28 -6.23 -14.90
CA ASP A 112 -2.92 -4.86 -14.51
C ASP A 112 -4.15 -3.96 -14.38
N ARG A 113 -5.17 -4.17 -15.21
CA ARG A 113 -6.47 -3.53 -15.06
C ARG A 113 -7.07 -3.77 -13.68
N ILE A 114 -7.17 -5.04 -13.26
CA ILE A 114 -7.66 -5.39 -11.92
C ILE A 114 -6.80 -4.76 -10.83
N ARG A 115 -5.46 -4.79 -10.97
CA ARG A 115 -4.54 -4.22 -9.97
C ARG A 115 -4.73 -2.71 -9.82
N PHE A 116 -4.82 -1.97 -10.92
CA PHE A 116 -4.95 -0.52 -10.89
C PHE A 116 -6.34 -0.07 -10.45
N GLU A 117 -7.41 -0.72 -10.90
CA GLU A 117 -8.77 -0.47 -10.41
C GLU A 117 -8.89 -0.76 -8.89
N THR A 118 -8.20 -1.80 -8.40
CA THR A 118 -8.12 -2.10 -6.97
C THR A 118 -7.43 -0.97 -6.20
N MET A 119 -6.30 -0.43 -6.72
CA MET A 119 -5.64 0.72 -6.10
C MET A 119 -6.53 1.96 -6.05
N VAL A 120 -7.23 2.27 -7.14
CA VAL A 120 -8.20 3.38 -7.19
C VAL A 120 -9.27 3.19 -6.11
N THR A 121 -9.89 2.01 -6.04
CA THR A 121 -10.96 1.72 -5.08
C THR A 121 -10.49 1.92 -3.64
N ILE A 122 -9.34 1.37 -3.28
CA ILE A 122 -8.77 1.49 -1.93
C ILE A 122 -8.42 2.95 -1.63
N HIS A 123 -7.76 3.64 -2.56
CA HIS A 123 -7.24 4.96 -2.29
C HIS A 123 -8.31 6.06 -2.31
N VAL A 124 -9.41 5.88 -3.05
CA VAL A 124 -10.62 6.72 -2.92
C VAL A 124 -11.12 6.68 -1.48
N HIS A 125 -11.34 5.48 -0.94
CA HIS A 125 -11.84 5.32 0.43
C HIS A 125 -10.90 5.92 1.48
N GLN A 126 -9.59 5.68 1.35
CA GLN A 126 -8.58 6.27 2.22
C GLN A 126 -8.55 7.81 2.18
N ARG A 127 -8.69 8.39 0.99
CA ARG A 127 -8.76 9.85 0.83
C ARG A 127 -10.04 10.39 1.46
N ASP A 128 -11.18 9.74 1.25
CA ASP A 128 -12.46 10.15 1.84
C ASP A 128 -12.38 10.16 3.38
N ILE A 129 -11.79 9.11 3.99
CA ILE A 129 -11.50 9.09 5.43
C ILE A 129 -10.63 10.29 5.84
N PHE A 130 -9.52 10.54 5.13
CA PHE A 130 -8.60 11.61 5.52
C PHE A 130 -9.19 13.02 5.30
N ASP A 131 -10.05 13.19 4.30
CA ASP A 131 -10.82 14.41 4.07
C ASP A 131 -11.83 14.65 5.20
N ASP A 132 -12.50 13.60 5.68
CA ASP A 132 -13.37 13.66 6.85
C ASP A 132 -12.61 14.10 8.10
N LEU A 133 -11.40 13.56 8.35
CA LEU A 133 -10.54 14.00 9.45
C LEU A 133 -10.19 15.50 9.35
N CYS A 134 -9.95 15.99 8.13
CA CYS A 134 -9.69 17.41 7.88
C CYS A 134 -10.93 18.26 8.19
N THR A 135 -12.11 17.81 7.74
CA THR A 135 -13.39 18.50 7.95
C THR A 135 -13.78 18.55 9.42
N GLN A 136 -13.60 17.44 10.14
CA GLN A 136 -13.83 17.33 11.58
C GLN A 136 -12.75 18.02 12.43
N ARG A 137 -11.66 18.48 11.79
CA ARG A 137 -10.52 19.17 12.43
C ARG A 137 -9.86 18.31 13.52
N VAL A 138 -9.72 17.02 13.27
CA VAL A 138 -9.02 16.06 14.14
C VAL A 138 -7.56 16.50 14.34
N LYS A 139 -7.02 16.37 15.56
CA LYS A 139 -5.70 16.92 15.91
C LYS A 139 -4.75 15.94 16.60
N SER A 140 -5.13 14.68 16.68
CA SER A 140 -4.36 13.64 17.35
C SER A 140 -4.62 12.28 16.73
N ALA A 141 -3.59 11.44 16.69
CA ALA A 141 -3.74 10.01 16.38
C ALA A 141 -4.33 9.20 17.56
N ALA A 142 -4.69 9.87 18.65
CA ALA A 142 -5.42 9.29 19.78
C ALA A 142 -6.90 9.72 19.82
N ASP A 143 -7.33 10.57 18.88
CA ASP A 143 -8.73 10.96 18.76
C ASP A 143 -9.53 9.78 18.18
N PHE A 144 -10.75 9.53 18.68
CA PHE A 144 -11.56 8.36 18.31
C PHE A 144 -11.85 8.30 16.81
N GLU A 145 -11.98 9.47 16.17
CA GLU A 145 -12.21 9.59 14.74
C GLU A 145 -11.09 8.98 13.88
N TRP A 146 -9.87 8.83 14.44
CA TRP A 146 -8.75 8.16 13.79
C TRP A 146 -8.61 6.68 14.17
N GLN A 147 -9.07 6.26 15.36
CA GLN A 147 -8.88 4.91 15.90
C GLN A 147 -9.82 3.88 15.27
#